data_AF-A0A521EF54-F1
#
_entry.id   AF-A0A521EF54-F1
#
_cell.length_a   1.000
_cell.length_b   1.000
_cell.length_c   1.000
_cell.angle_alpha   90.00
_cell.angle_beta   90.00
_cell.angle_gamma   90.00
#
_symmetry.space_group_name_H-M   'P 1'
#
loop_
_entity.id
_entity.type
_entity.pdbx_description
1 polymer ?
#
loop_
_entity_poly.entity_id
_entity_poly.type
_entity_poly.pdbx_seq_one_letter_code
_entity_poly.pdbx_strand_id
1 'polypeptide(L)'
;MASKNRLKYVVVAVMLILAGVAMADALGAFNPKPYTKVSKGSHAHYVPADRDPDVSITRFPKRPPGPGETITPQGQIVRKN
;
A
#
# COMPACT_ATOMS: atom_id res chain seq x y z
N MET A 1 -38.39 22.20 11.98
CA MET A 1 -38.04 21.27 10.87
C MET A 1 -36.65 21.52 10.23
N ALA A 2 -35.99 22.66 10.44
CA ALA A 2 -34.72 22.99 9.76
C ALA A 2 -33.45 22.24 10.26
N SER A 3 -33.39 21.79 11.52
CA SER A 3 -32.19 21.15 12.08
C SER A 3 -31.96 19.72 11.55
N LYS A 4 -33.03 18.95 11.33
CA LYS A 4 -32.97 17.56 10.82
C LYS A 4 -32.36 17.50 9.41
N ASN A 5 -32.64 18.49 8.55
CA ASN A 5 -32.08 18.53 7.20
C ASN A 5 -30.62 18.96 7.20
N ARG A 6 -30.24 19.94 8.03
CA ARG A 6 -28.82 20.33 8.20
C ARG A 6 -27.98 19.18 8.75
N LEU A 7 -28.49 18.45 9.74
CA LEU A 7 -27.82 17.29 10.31
C LEU A 7 -27.59 16.20 9.25
N LYS A 8 -28.56 15.94 8.35
CA LYS A 8 -28.37 14.99 7.23
C LYS A 8 -27.20 15.40 6.34
N TYR A 9 -27.11 16.67 5.94
CA TYR A 9 -26.01 17.14 5.10
C TYR A 9 -24.66 17.09 5.83
N VAL A 10 -24.62 17.42 7.13
CA VAL A 10 -23.40 17.28 7.95
C VAL A 10 -22.96 15.82 8.01
N VAL A 11 -23.88 14.88 8.26
CA VAL A 11 -23.58 13.44 8.30
C VAL A 11 -23.06 12.95 6.95
N VAL A 12 -23.69 13.35 5.84
CA VAL A 12 -23.22 13.00 4.49
C VAL A 12 -21.82 13.57 4.22
N ALA A 13 -21.57 14.83 4.57
CA ALA A 13 -20.25 15.45 4.41
C ALA A 13 -19.17 14.72 5.22
N VAL A 14 -19.46 14.38 6.48
CA VAL A 14 -18.55 13.60 7.34
C VAL A 14 -18.27 12.21 6.73
N MET A 15 -19.31 11.52 6.25
CA MET A 15 -19.16 10.22 5.57
C MET A 15 -18.26 10.32 4.34
N LEU A 16 -18.43 11.36 3.50
CA LEU A 16 -17.59 11.58 2.33
C LEU A 16 -16.12 11.83 2.70
N ILE A 17 -15.87 12.62 3.75
CA ILE A 17 -14.52 12.87 4.26
C ILE A 17 -13.88 11.56 4.75
N LEU A 18 -14.60 10.79 5.56
CA LEU A 18 -14.11 9.51 6.08
C LEU A 18 -13.81 8.51 4.96
N ALA A 19 -14.69 8.43 3.95
CA ALA A 19 -14.47 7.60 2.77
C ALA A 19 -13.21 8.04 1.99
N GLY A 20 -13.01 9.35 1.81
CA GLY A 20 -11.83 9.91 1.17
C GLY A 20 -10.53 9.58 1.92
N VAL A 21 -10.54 9.72 3.25
CA VAL A 21 -9.38 9.37 4.10
C VAL A 21 -9.08 7.87 4.03
N ALA A 22 -10.09 7.01 4.12
CA ALA A 22 -9.92 5.57 4.02
C ALA A 22 -9.39 5.14 2.64
N MET A 23 -9.85 5.78 1.56
CA MET A 23 -9.34 5.54 0.21
C MET A 23 -7.88 5.98 0.06
N ALA A 24 -7.50 7.14 0.59
CA ALA A 24 -6.12 7.61 0.58
C ALA A 24 -5.19 6.66 1.36
N ASP A 25 -5.63 6.17 2.52
CA ASP A 25 -4.89 5.17 3.30
C ASP A 25 -4.73 3.84 2.56
N ALA A 26 -5.81 3.34 1.94
CA ALA A 26 -5.78 2.11 1.14
C ALA A 26 -4.82 2.19 -0.06
N LEU A 27 -4.65 3.38 -0.64
CA LEU A 27 -3.68 3.66 -1.70
C LEU A 27 -2.25 3.87 -1.17
N GLY A 28 -2.05 3.85 0.15
CA GLY A 28 -0.76 4.01 0.80
C GLY A 28 -0.29 5.46 0.92
N ALA A 29 -1.17 6.45 0.80
CA ALA A 29 -0.81 7.87 0.94
C ALA A 29 -0.21 8.21 2.32
N PHE A 30 -0.67 7.52 3.37
CA PHE A 30 -0.16 7.69 4.73
C PHE A 30 0.86 6.62 5.14
N ASN A 31 0.99 5.55 4.36
CA ASN A 31 1.91 4.45 4.65
C ASN A 31 2.52 3.92 3.34
N PRO A 32 3.43 4.69 2.71
CA PRO A 32 4.05 4.31 1.46
C PRO A 32 4.87 3.03 1.69
N LYS A 33 4.44 1.94 1.05
CA LYS A 33 5.17 0.68 1.10
C LYS A 33 6.43 0.82 0.24
N PRO A 34 7.62 0.41 0.72
CA PRO A 34 8.85 0.48 -0.06
C PRO A 34 8.91 -0.56 -1.19
N TYR A 35 7.79 -1.25 -1.46
CA TYR A 35 7.67 -2.32 -2.44
C TYR A 35 6.27 -2.35 -3.06
N THR A 36 6.18 -2.89 -4.27
CA THR A 36 4.94 -3.22 -4.97
C THR A 36 4.73 -4.73 -4.98
N LYS A 37 3.49 -5.16 -4.73
CA LYS A 37 3.09 -6.56 -4.86
C LYS A 37 2.73 -6.84 -6.32
N VAL A 38 3.53 -7.65 -7.00
CA VAL A 38 3.31 -8.09 -8.38
C VAL A 38 2.75 -9.50 -8.38
N SER A 39 1.48 -9.65 -8.77
CA SER A 39 0.82 -10.96 -8.86
C SER A 39 1.17 -11.65 -10.18
N LYS A 40 1.61 -12.92 -10.11
CA LYS A 40 1.90 -13.78 -11.26
C LYS A 40 1.18 -15.12 -11.05
N GLY A 41 -0.01 -15.26 -11.64
CA GLY A 41 -0.85 -16.45 -11.49
C GLY A 41 -1.29 -16.65 -10.03
N SER A 42 -0.89 -17.78 -9.42
CA SER A 42 -1.30 -18.19 -8.07
C SER A 42 -0.48 -17.58 -6.92
N HIS A 43 0.57 -16.82 -7.22
CA HIS A 43 1.44 -16.24 -6.20
C HIS A 43 1.80 -14.79 -6.54
N ALA A 44 2.31 -14.08 -5.55
CA ALA A 44 2.79 -12.72 -5.73
C ALA A 44 4.25 -12.59 -5.30
N HIS A 45 4.95 -11.68 -5.96
CA HIS A 45 6.30 -11.28 -5.63
C HIS A 45 6.29 -9.83 -5.12
N TYR A 46 7.12 -9.53 -4.14
CA TYR A 46 7.25 -8.19 -3.57
C TYR A 46 8.52 -7.55 -4.14
N VAL A 47 8.34 -6.46 -4.88
CA VAL A 47 9.38 -5.86 -5.73
C VAL A 47 9.62 -4.42 -5.27
N PRO A 48 10.85 -4.03 -4.92
CA PRO A 48 11.13 -2.67 -4.49
C PRO A 48 11.06 -1.70 -5.68
N ALA A 49 10.91 -0.41 -5.39
CA ALA A 49 10.79 0.62 -6.43
C ALA A 49 12.07 0.76 -7.28
N ASP A 50 13.23 0.49 -6.67
CA ASP A 50 14.57 0.56 -7.25
C ASP A 50 15.07 -0.80 -7.78
N ARG A 51 14.15 -1.70 -8.19
CA ARG A 51 14.50 -3.02 -8.72
C ARG A 51 15.52 -2.92 -9.85
N ASP A 52 16.42 -3.89 -9.90
CA ASP A 52 17.26 -4.11 -11.07
C ASP A 52 16.38 -4.65 -12.22
N PRO A 53 16.31 -3.98 -13.39
CA PRO A 53 15.49 -4.42 -14.51
C PRO A 53 15.92 -5.78 -15.07
N ASP A 54 17.20 -6.14 -14.95
CA ASP A 54 17.78 -7.39 -15.44
C ASP A 54 17.51 -8.58 -14.48
N VAL A 55 16.97 -8.29 -13.29
CA VAL A 55 16.54 -9.29 -12.33
C VAL A 55 15.10 -9.71 -12.61
N SER A 56 14.92 -10.98 -12.99
CA SER A 56 13.60 -11.59 -13.15
C SER A 56 12.75 -11.41 -11.89
N ILE A 57 11.47 -11.04 -12.09
CA ILE A 57 10.46 -10.91 -11.03
C ILE A 57 10.36 -12.19 -10.17
N THR A 58 10.65 -13.36 -10.74
CA THR A 58 10.60 -14.64 -10.02
C THR A 58 11.66 -14.78 -8.92
N ARG A 59 12.72 -13.96 -8.94
CA ARG A 59 13.78 -13.94 -7.91
C ARG A 59 13.38 -13.15 -6.66
N PHE A 60 12.37 -12.29 -6.76
CA PHE A 60 11.89 -11.49 -5.64
C PHE A 60 11.14 -12.35 -4.62
N PRO A 61 11.10 -11.95 -3.34
CA PRO A 61 10.49 -12.74 -2.30
C PRO A 61 8.97 -12.86 -2.49
N LYS A 62 8.41 -13.99 -2.02
CA LYS A 62 6.96 -14.24 -1.98
C LYS A 62 6.31 -13.84 -0.66
N ARG A 63 7.07 -13.22 0.24
CA ARG A 63 6.61 -12.60 1.50
C ARG A 63 6.95 -11.11 1.50
N PRO A 64 6.16 -10.26 2.17
CA PRO A 64 6.57 -8.88 2.40
C PRO A 64 7.76 -8.83 3.38
N PRO A 65 8.57 -7.76 3.34
CA PRO A 65 9.55 -7.47 4.38
C PRO A 65 8.83 -7.18 5.71
N GLY A 66 9.41 -7.66 6.80
CA GLY A 66 8.94 -7.38 8.15
C GLY A 66 9.38 -6.01 8.67
N PRO A 67 9.03 -5.66 9.92
CA PRO A 67 9.50 -4.44 10.56
C PRO A 67 11.03 -4.36 10.58
N GLY A 68 11.59 -3.27 10.07
CA GLY A 68 13.04 -3.08 9.98
C GLY A 68 13.72 -3.91 8.89
N GLU A 69 12.97 -4.57 7.99
CA GLU A 69 13.52 -5.21 6.79
C GLU A 69 13.25 -4.37 5.53
N THR A 70 14.09 -4.54 4.52
CA THR A 70 13.87 -4.01 3.16
C THR A 70 14.18 -5.06 2.12
N ILE A 71 13.64 -4.92 0.91
CA ILE A 71 13.96 -5.78 -0.24
C ILE A 71 15.00 -5.05 -1.08
N THR A 72 16.14 -5.69 -1.36
CA THR A 72 17.19 -5.15 -2.22
C THR A 72 16.77 -5.15 -3.69
N PRO A 73 17.42 -4.35 -4.55
CA PRO A 73 17.20 -4.39 -6.00
C PRO A 73 17.34 -5.79 -6.61
N GLN A 74 18.14 -6.66 -5.99
CA GLN A 74 18.39 -8.04 -6.41
C GLN A 74 17.36 -9.05 -5.87
N GLY A 75 16.39 -8.61 -5.07
CA GLY A 75 15.32 -9.46 -4.54
C GLY A 75 15.65 -10.17 -3.23
N GLN A 76 16.59 -9.66 -2.44
CA GLN A 76 16.92 -10.21 -1.12
C GLN A 76 16.27 -9.39 -0.01
N ILE A 77 15.82 -10.04 1.06
CA ILE A 77 15.34 -9.34 2.26
C ILE A 77 16.52 -9.13 3.19
N VAL A 78 16.81 -7.87 3.54
CA VAL A 78 17.91 -7.48 4.43
C VAL A 78 17.37 -6.61 5.56
N ARG A 79 18.08 -6.58 6.70
CA ARG A 79 17.75 -5.63 7.78
C ARG A 79 18.18 -4.22 7.36
N LYS A 80 17.33 -3.25 7.65
CA LYS A 80 17.63 -1.83 7.54
C LYS A 80 18.50 -1.47 8.75
N ASN A 81 19.79 -1.26 8.51
CA ASN A 81 20.72 -0.73 9.50
C ASN A 81 20.41 0.73 9.83
#